data_AF-A0A2R6FP08-F1
#
_entry.id   AF-A0A2R6FP08-F1
#
_cell.length_a   1.000
_cell.length_b   1.000
_cell.length_c   1.000
_cell.angle_alpha   90.00
_cell.angle_beta   90.00
_cell.angle_gamma   90.00
#
_symmetry.space_group_name_H-M   'P 1'
#
loop_
_entity.id
_entity.type
_entity.pdbx_description
1 polymer ?
#
loop_
_entity_poly.entity_id
_entity_poly.type
_entity_poly.pdbx_seq_one_letter_code
_entity_poly.pdbx_strand_id
1 'polypeptide(L)'
;MADEDELRSQMMDAFEGADYPISSPMDLVPALPNGPSTKFESGDFSMTAMELNTKLDGGNFPYESPDSFVDDIIEQLKAQDEI
;
A
#
# COMPACT_ATOMS: atom_id res chain seq x y z
N MET A 1 3.11 -4.84 -17.72
CA MET A 1 2.34 -5.30 -16.54
C MET A 1 3.27 -5.22 -15.37
N ALA A 2 2.76 -4.70 -14.26
CA ALA A 2 3.53 -4.59 -13.04
C ALA A 2 3.83 -5.97 -12.46
N ASP A 3 4.95 -6.10 -11.76
CA ASP A 3 5.28 -7.30 -11.02
C ASP A 3 4.67 -7.20 -9.63
N GLU A 4 3.67 -8.04 -9.38
CA GLU A 4 2.96 -8.10 -8.10
C GLU A 4 3.90 -8.40 -6.94
N ASP A 5 4.83 -9.33 -7.12
CA ASP A 5 5.75 -9.73 -6.06
C ASP A 5 6.70 -8.57 -5.71
N GLU A 6 7.13 -7.81 -6.72
CA GLU A 6 7.94 -6.61 -6.53
C GLU A 6 7.19 -5.51 -5.78
N LEU A 7 5.94 -5.23 -6.16
CA LEU A 7 5.11 -4.24 -5.47
C LEU A 7 4.78 -4.66 -4.05
N ARG A 8 4.42 -5.94 -3.86
CA ARG A 8 4.13 -6.51 -2.55
C ARG A 8 5.33 -6.37 -1.62
N SER A 9 6.53 -6.67 -2.10
CA SER A 9 7.76 -6.48 -1.32
C SER A 9 7.98 -5.01 -0.94
N GLN A 10 7.86 -4.08 -1.90
CA GLN A 10 8.03 -2.65 -1.63
C GLN A 10 7.01 -2.11 -0.60
N MET A 11 5.75 -2.51 -0.75
CA MET A 11 4.68 -2.12 0.18
C MET A 11 4.91 -2.73 1.56
N MET A 12 5.32 -3.99 1.63
CA MET A 12 5.65 -4.66 2.88
C MET A 12 6.77 -3.93 3.61
N ASP A 13 7.88 -3.63 2.94
CA ASP A 13 9.02 -2.89 3.50
C ASP A 13 8.63 -1.47 3.93
N ALA A 14 7.69 -0.84 3.22
CA ALA A 14 7.23 0.51 3.53
C ALA A 14 6.26 0.55 4.72
N PHE A 15 5.44 -0.50 4.89
CA PHE A 15 4.40 -0.55 5.90
C PHE A 15 4.80 -1.35 7.15
N GLU A 16 5.83 -2.21 7.11
CA GLU A 16 6.27 -3.01 8.25
C GLU A 16 6.67 -2.17 9.48
N GLY A 17 7.12 -0.93 9.26
CA GLY A 17 7.52 -0.01 10.31
C GLY A 17 6.36 0.73 10.99
N ALA A 18 5.11 0.48 10.60
CA ALA A 18 3.95 1.16 11.17
C ALA A 18 3.49 0.56 12.51
N ASP A 19 2.84 1.40 13.32
CA ASP A 19 2.29 1.00 14.61
C ASP A 19 0.92 0.31 14.41
N TYR A 20 0.94 -1.02 14.27
CA TYR A 20 -0.27 -1.83 14.17
C TYR A 20 -0.97 -2.02 15.53
N PRO A 21 -2.32 -2.12 15.57
CA PRO A 21 -3.22 -2.11 14.43
C PRO A 21 -3.48 -0.69 13.90
N ILE A 22 -3.38 -0.53 12.57
CA ILE A 22 -3.70 0.75 11.91
C ILE A 22 -5.20 0.87 11.73
N SER A 23 -5.76 2.05 11.97
CA SER A 23 -7.19 2.34 11.82
C SER A 23 -7.48 3.23 10.61
N SER A 24 -6.45 3.81 10.00
CA SER A 24 -6.52 4.62 8.81
C SER A 24 -5.23 4.53 8.00
N PRO A 25 -5.27 4.74 6.66
CA PRO A 25 -4.07 4.86 5.85
C PRO A 25 -3.14 6.00 6.30
N MET A 26 -3.68 7.01 7.00
CA MET A 26 -2.85 8.08 7.59
C MET A 26 -1.91 7.58 8.68
N ASP A 27 -2.23 6.47 9.35
CA ASP A 27 -1.38 5.90 10.41
C ASP A 27 -0.07 5.32 9.84
N LEU A 28 -0.02 5.06 8.53
CA LEU A 28 1.17 4.60 7.82
C LEU A 28 2.13 5.74 7.48
N VAL A 29 1.63 6.98 7.36
CA VAL A 29 2.42 8.14 6.92
C VAL A 29 3.70 8.35 7.75
N PRO A 30 3.70 8.20 9.09
CA PRO A 30 4.92 8.32 9.89
C PRO A 30 5.94 7.20 9.67
N ALA A 31 5.52 6.00 9.26
CA ALA A 31 6.39 4.86 9.00
C ALA A 31 7.01 4.88 7.62
N LEU A 32 6.33 5.54 6.67
CA LEU A 32 6.75 5.64 5.29
C LEU A 32 8.05 6.46 5.14
N PRO A 33 9.05 5.97 4.36
CA PRO A 33 10.37 6.60 4.25
C PRO A 33 10.34 8.03 3.69
N ASN A 34 9.39 8.34 2.81
CA ASN A 34 9.15 9.68 2.27
C ASN A 34 7.75 10.22 2.67
N GLY A 35 7.18 9.67 3.74
CA GLY A 35 5.81 9.97 4.15
C GLY A 35 4.81 9.73 3.01
N PRO A 36 3.84 10.63 2.78
CA PRO A 36 2.81 10.45 1.75
C PRO A 36 3.36 10.54 0.32
N SER A 37 4.59 11.02 0.15
CA SER A 37 5.31 11.08 -1.13
C SER A 37 6.10 9.80 -1.43
N THR A 38 6.04 8.79 -0.57
CA THR A 38 6.59 7.46 -0.87
C THR A 38 5.93 6.93 -2.13
N LYS A 39 6.73 6.42 -3.05
CA LYS A 39 6.29 6.00 -4.37
C LYS A 39 6.54 4.51 -4.53
N PHE A 40 5.53 3.80 -5.00
CA PHE A 40 5.57 2.39 -5.35
C PHE A 40 5.56 2.28 -6.86
N GLU A 41 6.54 1.58 -7.41
CA GLU A 41 6.69 1.45 -8.86
C GLU A 41 7.13 0.03 -9.23
N SER A 42 6.50 -0.52 -10.27
CA SER A 42 6.92 -1.78 -10.87
C SER A 42 6.41 -1.83 -12.30
N GLY A 43 7.32 -2.08 -13.26
CA GLY A 43 7.01 -2.08 -14.68
C GLY A 43 6.31 -0.78 -15.12
N ASP A 44 5.03 -0.90 -15.47
CA ASP A 44 4.18 0.21 -15.92
C ASP A 44 3.40 0.89 -14.77
N PHE A 45 3.35 0.27 -13.59
CA PHE A 45 2.70 0.82 -12.41
C PHE A 45 3.61 1.81 -11.70
N SER A 46 3.06 2.97 -11.33
CA SER A 46 3.79 4.02 -10.64
C SER A 46 2.81 4.92 -9.91
N MET A 47 2.68 4.77 -8.59
CA MET A 47 1.80 5.58 -7.75
C MET A 47 2.44 5.93 -6.43
N THR A 48 2.09 7.11 -5.90
CA THR A 48 2.45 7.51 -4.54
C THR A 48 1.53 6.88 -3.50
N ALA A 49 1.98 6.80 -2.25
CA ALA A 49 1.18 6.35 -1.12
C ALA A 49 -0.10 7.19 -0.96
N MET A 50 -0.05 8.49 -1.27
CA MET A 50 -1.22 9.36 -1.30
C MET A 50 -2.20 8.97 -2.42
N GLU A 51 -1.73 8.75 -3.64
CA GLU A 51 -2.58 8.32 -4.77
C GLU A 51 -3.20 6.95 -4.50
N LEU A 52 -2.39 6.02 -3.98
CA LEU A 52 -2.83 4.70 -3.58
C LEU A 52 -3.92 4.79 -2.51
N ASN A 53 -3.71 5.60 -1.47
CA ASN A 53 -4.73 5.87 -0.46
C ASN A 53 -6.05 6.42 -1.04
N THR A 54 -6.00 7.27 -2.08
CA THR A 54 -7.23 7.76 -2.75
C THR A 54 -7.90 6.72 -3.64
N LYS A 55 -7.16 5.69 -4.06
CA LYS A 55 -7.62 4.57 -4.90
C LYS A 55 -8.16 3.41 -4.07
N LEU A 56 -7.70 3.26 -2.84
CA LEU A 56 -8.22 2.28 -1.90
C LEU A 56 -9.62 2.71 -1.46
N ASP A 57 -10.61 1.91 -1.81
CA ASP A 57 -12.02 2.22 -1.56
C ASP A 57 -12.36 1.85 -0.11
N GLY A 58 -11.91 2.69 0.83
CA GLY A 58 -12.17 2.54 2.27
C GLY A 58 -11.86 1.13 2.79
N GLY A 59 -10.58 0.81 2.94
CA GLY A 59 -10.11 -0.51 3.37
C GLY A 59 -10.81 -1.06 4.63
N ASN A 60 -10.64 -2.36 4.86
CA ASN A 60 -11.21 -3.13 5.98
C ASN A 60 -10.52 -2.82 7.33
N PHE A 61 -10.34 -1.54 7.65
CA PHE A 61 -9.75 -1.12 8.91
C PHE A 61 -10.54 -1.65 10.12
N PRO A 62 -9.86 -2.00 11.23
CA PRO A 62 -8.41 -1.91 11.41
C PRO A 62 -7.65 -3.10 10.80
N TYR A 63 -6.46 -2.85 10.24
CA TYR A 63 -5.55 -3.93 9.86
C TYR A 63 -4.59 -4.21 11.00
N GLU A 64 -4.42 -5.49 11.34
CA GLU A 64 -3.55 -5.92 12.44
C GLU A 64 -2.10 -6.18 12.00
N SER A 65 -1.87 -6.29 10.70
CA SER A 65 -0.55 -6.57 10.13
C SER A 65 -0.38 -5.93 8.76
N PRO A 66 0.87 -5.67 8.34
CA PRO A 66 1.18 -5.19 6.99
C PRO A 66 0.77 -6.22 5.94
N ASP A 67 0.94 -7.52 6.18
CA ASP A 67 0.52 -8.58 5.25
C ASP A 67 -0.95 -8.42 4.82
N SER A 68 -1.87 -8.32 5.79
CA SER A 68 -3.30 -8.21 5.48
C SER A 68 -3.66 -6.93 4.73
N PHE A 69 -2.92 -5.84 5.00
CA PHE A 69 -3.15 -4.56 4.32
C PHE A 69 -2.61 -4.59 2.88
N VAL A 70 -1.38 -5.08 2.70
CA VAL A 70 -0.74 -5.18 1.39
C VAL A 70 -1.52 -6.13 0.49
N ASP A 71 -1.98 -7.27 1.01
CA ASP A 71 -2.78 -8.23 0.23
C ASP A 71 -4.07 -7.59 -0.28
N ASP A 72 -4.77 -6.82 0.56
CA ASP A 72 -6.01 -6.11 0.18
C ASP A 72 -5.72 -5.02 -0.88
N ILE A 73 -4.61 -4.28 -0.74
CA ILE A 73 -4.17 -3.32 -1.77
C ILE A 73 -3.96 -4.00 -3.12
N ILE A 74 -3.19 -5.09 -3.13
CA ILE A 74 -2.86 -5.82 -4.37
C ILE A 74 -4.13 -6.38 -5.00
N GLU A 75 -5.05 -6.95 -4.22
CA GLU A 75 -6.34 -7.42 -4.72
C GLU A 75 -7.18 -6.28 -5.33
N GLN A 76 -7.20 -5.10 -4.70
CA GLN A 76 -7.90 -3.94 -5.23
C GLN A 76 -7.27 -3.39 -6.50
N LEU A 77 -5.94 -3.33 -6.58
CA LEU A 77 -5.23 -2.88 -7.78
C LEU A 77 -5.48 -3.84 -8.96
N LYS A 78 -5.47 -5.15 -8.72
CA LYS A 78 -5.86 -6.17 -9.71
C LYS A 78 -7.30 -6.02 -10.16
N ALA A 79 -8.23 -5.79 -9.22
CA ALA A 79 -9.64 -5.59 -9.54
C ALA A 79 -9.88 -4.32 -10.38
N GLN A 80 -8.98 -3.34 -10.28
CA GLN A 80 -8.98 -2.09 -11.05
C GLN A 80 -8.19 -2.17 -12.37
N ASP A 81 -7.58 -3.31 -12.71
CA ASP A 81 -6.72 -3.49 -13.90
C ASP A 81 -5.49 -2.55 -13.91
N GLU A 82 -5.00 -2.16 -12.73
CA GLU A 82 -3.82 -1.28 -12.58
C GLU A 82 -2.49 -2.06 -12.61
N ILE A 83 -2.52 -3.36 -12.28
CA ILE A 83 -1.35 -4.26 -12.23
C ILE A 83 -1.60 -5.60 -12.92
#